data_AF-A0A177Y3P6-F1
#
_entry.id   AF-A0A177Y3P6-F1
#
_cell.length_a   1.000
_cell.length_b   1.000
_cell.length_c   1.000
_cell.angle_alpha   90.00
_cell.angle_beta   90.00
_cell.angle_gamma   90.00
#
_symmetry.space_group_name_H-M   'P 1'
#
loop_
_entity.id
_entity.type
_entity.pdbx_description
1 polymer ?
#
loop_
_entity_poly.entity_id
_entity_poly.type
_entity_poly.pdbx_seq_one_letter_code
_entity_poly.pdbx_strand_id
1 'polypeptide(L)'
;MTQPIKLTLYRWAGSWGPFKVNIPCGECTLTKDILKDTFENELAGIPVELEVKDWLSHWWEPLKVGAWHAPILMVEGKVVSQGEALNRGVLVQSVIQEWTKHDTLKGNIVYGKATCPYCVKAKKTLDEAGIDYQYYDVVKDSAALYRMIPEVKAHIGEKTPVTVPQIWLDGHYIGGADNLTAWVEERGLTTVPDNVVSL
;
A
#
# COMPACT_ATOMS: atom_id res chain seq x y z
N MET A 1 -0.89 -6.74 -19.70
CA MET A 1 -0.74 -5.38 -19.16
C MET A 1 -1.69 -5.27 -17.99
N THR A 2 -1.22 -4.94 -16.79
CA THR A 2 -2.10 -4.78 -15.62
C THR A 2 -2.98 -3.56 -15.84
N GLN A 3 -4.29 -3.66 -15.56
CA GLN A 3 -5.20 -2.54 -15.71
C GLN A 3 -4.89 -1.47 -14.66
N PRO A 4 -4.91 -0.17 -15.02
CA PRO A 4 -4.68 0.91 -14.07
C PRO A 4 -5.82 0.96 -13.05
N ILE A 5 -5.49 1.33 -11.81
CA ILE A 5 -6.49 1.59 -10.77
C ILE A 5 -7.22 2.89 -11.12
N LYS A 6 -8.53 2.82 -11.29
CA LYS A 6 -9.36 3.95 -11.68
C LYS A 6 -9.73 4.81 -10.48
N LEU A 7 -9.39 6.09 -10.56
CA LEU A 7 -9.75 7.12 -9.60
C LEU A 7 -10.69 8.14 -10.24
N THR A 8 -11.69 8.59 -9.50
CA THR A 8 -12.60 9.66 -9.95
C THR A 8 -12.70 10.74 -8.88
N LEU A 9 -12.30 11.96 -9.22
CA LEU A 9 -12.43 13.14 -8.37
C LEU A 9 -13.59 14.01 -8.87
N TYR A 10 -14.65 14.12 -8.07
CA TYR A 10 -15.71 15.09 -8.30
C TYR A 10 -15.38 16.37 -7.54
N ARG A 11 -14.98 17.42 -8.26
CA ARG A 11 -14.69 18.74 -7.67
C ARG A 11 -15.94 19.60 -7.60
N TRP A 12 -16.00 20.51 -6.63
CA TRP A 12 -17.04 21.53 -6.53
C TRP A 12 -16.95 22.52 -7.69
N ALA A 13 -17.56 22.16 -8.81
CA ALA A 13 -17.58 22.91 -10.06
C ALA A 13 -18.77 22.44 -10.92
N GLY A 14 -18.96 23.10 -12.05
CA GLY A 14 -19.94 22.72 -13.07
C GLY A 14 -21.25 23.48 -12.99
N SER A 15 -22.24 22.97 -13.72
CA SER A 15 -23.55 23.58 -13.86
C SER A 15 -24.61 22.52 -14.12
N TRP A 16 -25.81 22.76 -13.60
CA TRP A 16 -26.99 21.95 -13.85
C TRP A 16 -28.21 22.86 -14.02
N GLY A 17 -28.68 22.97 -15.27
CA GLY A 17 -29.74 23.90 -15.63
C GLY A 17 -29.40 25.34 -15.22
N PRO A 18 -30.25 26.02 -14.43
CA PRO A 18 -29.99 27.39 -13.98
C PRO A 18 -28.93 27.48 -12.85
N PHE A 19 -28.54 26.37 -12.23
CA PHE A 19 -27.57 26.34 -11.15
C PHE A 19 -26.14 26.24 -11.69
N LYS A 20 -25.23 27.07 -11.20
CA LYS A 20 -23.81 27.05 -11.57
C LYS A 20 -22.93 27.33 -10.36
N VAL A 21 -21.85 26.58 -10.23
CA VAL A 21 -20.81 26.85 -9.23
C VAL A 21 -19.88 27.93 -9.77
N ASN A 22 -19.80 29.06 -9.06
CA ASN A 22 -18.90 30.17 -9.40
C ASN A 22 -17.88 30.47 -8.28
N ILE A 23 -17.93 29.73 -7.17
CA ILE A 23 -17.09 29.96 -5.99
C ILE A 23 -15.95 28.95 -6.00
N PRO A 24 -14.68 29.37 -5.79
CA PRO A 24 -13.56 28.46 -5.69
C PRO A 24 -13.66 27.56 -4.45
N CYS A 25 -13.13 26.35 -4.57
CA CYS A 25 -13.13 25.35 -3.51
C CYS A 25 -11.70 25.06 -3.07
N GLY A 26 -11.33 25.48 -1.85
CA GLY A 26 -10.00 25.25 -1.28
C GLY A 26 -9.68 23.76 -1.10
N GLU A 27 -10.63 23.00 -0.54
CA GLU A 27 -10.52 21.55 -0.34
C GLU A 27 -10.26 20.79 -1.66
N CYS A 28 -10.85 21.27 -2.75
CA CYS A 28 -10.69 20.67 -4.08
C CYS A 28 -9.28 20.89 -4.64
N THR A 29 -8.70 22.07 -4.42
CA THR A 29 -7.31 22.37 -4.80
C THR A 29 -6.34 21.54 -3.97
N LEU A 30 -6.51 21.53 -2.64
CA LEU A 30 -5.65 20.76 -1.75
C LEU A 30 -5.71 19.25 -2.06
N THR A 31 -6.91 18.71 -2.31
CA THR A 31 -7.09 17.31 -2.72
C THR A 31 -6.33 16.99 -4.01
N LYS A 32 -6.36 17.89 -5.00
CA LYS A 32 -5.65 17.71 -6.26
C LYS A 32 -4.13 17.68 -6.06
N ASP A 33 -3.61 18.57 -5.21
CA ASP A 33 -2.18 18.63 -4.92
C ASP A 33 -1.72 17.37 -4.17
N ILE A 34 -2.52 16.91 -3.19
CA ILE A 34 -2.27 15.65 -2.48
C ILE A 34 -2.27 14.46 -3.44
N LEU A 35 -3.25 14.36 -4.36
CA LEU A 35 -3.29 13.29 -5.35
C LEU A 35 -2.02 13.26 -6.20
N LYS A 36 -1.63 14.42 -6.74
CA LYS A 36 -0.43 14.53 -7.58
C LYS A 36 0.82 14.07 -6.83
N ASP A 37 1.05 14.62 -5.63
CA ASP A 37 2.24 14.29 -4.84
C ASP A 37 2.25 12.82 -4.42
N THR A 38 1.08 12.25 -4.09
CA THR A 38 0.99 10.83 -3.69
C THR A 38 1.27 9.89 -4.87
N PHE A 39 0.88 10.26 -6.10
CA PHE A 39 1.18 9.47 -7.30
C PHE A 39 2.68 9.50 -7.66
N GLU A 40 3.33 10.63 -7.43
CA GLU A 40 4.77 10.80 -7.71
C GLU A 40 5.65 10.12 -6.66
N ASN A 41 5.14 9.93 -5.43
CA ASN A 41 5.87 9.36 -4.31
C ASN A 41 5.33 7.96 -3.92
N GLU A 42 4.39 7.87 -2.99
CA GLU A 42 3.98 6.60 -2.36
C GLU A 42 3.38 5.59 -3.35
N LEU A 43 2.73 6.06 -4.41
CA LEU A 43 2.13 5.20 -5.44
C LEU A 43 2.98 5.14 -6.71
N ALA A 44 4.24 5.58 -6.66
CA ALA A 44 5.16 5.48 -7.78
C ALA A 44 5.32 4.01 -8.22
N GLY A 45 4.99 3.75 -9.49
CA GLY A 45 5.03 2.39 -10.06
C GLY A 45 3.70 1.63 -10.03
N ILE A 46 2.68 2.13 -9.33
CA ILE A 46 1.31 1.62 -9.45
C ILE A 46 0.61 2.38 -10.58
N PRO A 47 0.14 1.71 -11.64
CA PRO A 47 -0.58 2.38 -12.72
C PRO A 47 -1.92 2.90 -12.17
N VAL A 48 -2.09 4.22 -12.16
CA VAL A 48 -3.30 4.91 -11.72
C VAL A 48 -3.86 5.78 -12.85
N GLU A 49 -5.18 5.80 -12.98
CA GLU A 49 -5.89 6.66 -13.94
C GLU A 49 -6.82 7.61 -13.18
N LEU A 50 -6.55 8.91 -13.23
CA LEU A 50 -7.38 9.93 -12.55
C LEU A 50 -8.32 10.62 -13.55
N GLU A 51 -9.62 10.44 -13.33
CA GLU A 51 -10.68 11.17 -14.01
C GLU A 51 -11.19 12.30 -13.11
N VAL A 52 -11.15 13.56 -13.58
CA VAL A 52 -11.67 14.71 -12.83
C VAL A 52 -12.99 15.15 -13.45
N LYS A 53 -14.06 15.14 -12.64
CA LYS A 53 -15.41 15.54 -13.04
C LYS A 53 -15.89 16.74 -12.25
N ASP A 54 -16.69 17.55 -12.91
CA ASP A 54 -17.43 18.62 -12.24
C ASP A 54 -18.63 18.02 -11.52
N TRP A 55 -18.66 18.13 -10.19
CA TRP A 55 -19.67 17.51 -9.34
C TRP A 55 -21.08 17.94 -9.72
N LEU A 56 -21.34 19.23 -9.90
CA LEU A 56 -22.70 19.70 -10.21
C LEU A 56 -23.16 19.22 -11.59
N SER A 57 -22.24 19.00 -12.53
CA SER A 57 -22.57 18.47 -13.85
C SER A 57 -22.78 16.95 -13.86
N HIS A 58 -22.35 16.24 -12.81
CA HIS A 58 -22.37 14.76 -12.71
C HIS A 58 -22.95 14.27 -11.39
N TRP A 59 -23.76 15.08 -10.70
CA TRP A 59 -24.16 14.85 -9.31
C TRP A 59 -24.86 13.51 -9.08
N TRP A 60 -25.51 12.96 -10.10
CA TRP A 60 -26.19 11.66 -10.06
C TRP A 60 -25.23 10.46 -9.97
N GLU A 61 -23.98 10.60 -10.41
CA GLU A 61 -23.00 9.50 -10.38
C GLU A 61 -22.58 9.14 -8.94
N PRO A 62 -22.04 10.08 -8.13
CA PRO A 62 -21.63 9.76 -6.77
C PRO A 62 -22.82 9.47 -5.84
N LEU A 63 -24.02 10.01 -6.13
CA LEU A 63 -25.21 9.71 -5.34
C LEU A 63 -25.61 8.24 -5.39
N LYS A 64 -25.34 7.52 -6.49
CA LYS A 64 -25.61 6.07 -6.59
C LYS A 64 -24.85 5.25 -5.56
N VAL A 65 -23.75 5.77 -5.03
CA VAL A 65 -22.91 5.14 -4.01
C VAL A 65 -22.96 5.88 -2.67
N GLY A 66 -23.96 6.74 -2.47
CA GLY A 66 -24.20 7.44 -1.21
C GLY A 66 -23.28 8.64 -0.94
N ALA A 67 -22.52 9.12 -1.92
CA ALA A 67 -21.71 10.32 -1.79
C ALA A 67 -22.38 11.53 -2.42
N TRP A 68 -22.31 12.67 -1.75
CA TRP A 68 -23.09 13.85 -2.12
C TRP A 68 -22.35 15.18 -1.94
N HIS A 69 -21.32 15.21 -1.08
CA HIS A 69 -20.57 16.43 -0.79
C HIS A 69 -19.22 16.48 -1.50
N ALA A 70 -19.03 17.42 -2.42
CA ALA A 70 -17.72 17.66 -3.04
C ALA A 70 -16.72 18.34 -2.09
N PRO A 71 -15.40 18.11 -2.26
CA PRO A 71 -14.79 17.18 -3.21
C PRO A 71 -15.09 15.73 -2.84
N ILE A 72 -15.40 14.88 -3.82
CA ILE A 72 -15.60 13.43 -3.63
C ILE A 72 -14.49 12.70 -4.37
N LEU A 73 -13.75 11.86 -3.67
CA LEU A 73 -12.81 10.94 -4.30
C LEU A 73 -13.35 9.51 -4.24
N MET A 74 -13.32 8.86 -5.40
CA MET A 74 -13.63 7.45 -5.55
C MET A 74 -12.43 6.67 -6.09
N VAL A 75 -12.23 5.46 -5.58
CA VAL A 75 -11.25 4.47 -6.08
C VAL A 75 -12.04 3.22 -6.46
N GLU A 76 -11.93 2.77 -7.71
CA GLU A 76 -12.65 1.58 -8.23
C GLU A 76 -14.16 1.59 -7.91
N GLY A 77 -14.80 2.76 -8.07
CA GLY A 77 -16.23 2.92 -7.81
C GLY A 77 -16.62 3.01 -6.32
N LYS A 78 -15.68 2.97 -5.38
CA LYS A 78 -15.92 3.09 -3.94
C LYS A 78 -15.55 4.47 -3.43
N VAL A 79 -16.38 5.03 -2.56
CA VAL A 79 -16.14 6.35 -1.94
C VAL A 79 -15.00 6.24 -0.93
N VAL A 80 -13.97 7.07 -1.09
CA VAL A 80 -12.79 7.09 -0.23
C VAL A 80 -12.77 8.34 0.66
N SER A 81 -13.20 9.48 0.13
CA SER A 81 -13.29 10.74 0.87
C SER A 81 -14.40 11.60 0.27
N GLN A 82 -15.09 12.38 1.11
CA GLN A 82 -16.09 13.35 0.66
C GLN A 82 -16.15 14.57 1.61
N GLY A 83 -16.38 15.76 1.06
CA GLY A 83 -16.69 16.98 1.81
C GLY A 83 -15.53 17.63 2.56
N GLU A 84 -14.32 17.09 2.46
CA GLU A 84 -13.10 17.58 3.10
C GLU A 84 -11.88 17.27 2.22
N ALA A 85 -10.73 17.90 2.50
CA ALA A 85 -9.48 17.54 1.84
C ALA A 85 -9.11 16.08 2.07
N LEU A 86 -8.61 15.46 1.01
CA LEU A 86 -8.19 14.07 1.02
C LEU A 86 -7.13 13.78 2.07
N ASN A 87 -7.36 12.74 2.88
CA ASN A 87 -6.30 12.15 3.69
C ASN A 87 -5.40 11.26 2.82
N ARG A 88 -4.10 11.60 2.75
CA ARG A 88 -3.10 10.83 1.98
C ARG A 88 -3.05 9.36 2.35
N GLY A 89 -3.02 9.03 3.64
CA GLY A 89 -2.92 7.63 4.09
C GLY A 89 -4.12 6.80 3.66
N VAL A 90 -5.32 7.38 3.71
CA VAL A 90 -6.57 6.73 3.25
C VAL A 90 -6.53 6.48 1.74
N LEU A 91 -5.99 7.41 0.95
CA LEU A 91 -5.75 7.21 -0.50
C LEU A 91 -4.81 6.03 -0.74
N VAL A 92 -3.62 6.08 -0.14
CA VAL A 92 -2.57 5.06 -0.32
C VAL A 92 -3.12 3.69 0.06
N GLN A 93 -3.77 3.59 1.22
CA GLN A 93 -4.41 2.37 1.68
C GLN A 93 -5.42 1.85 0.66
N SER A 94 -6.34 2.70 0.19
CA SER A 94 -7.42 2.28 -0.70
C SER A 94 -6.89 1.81 -2.06
N VAL A 95 -5.93 2.53 -2.63
CA VAL A 95 -5.32 2.17 -3.92
C VAL A 95 -4.52 0.88 -3.79
N ILE A 96 -3.70 0.74 -2.74
CA ILE A 96 -2.88 -0.46 -2.54
C ILE A 96 -3.78 -1.68 -2.28
N GLN A 97 -4.84 -1.56 -1.50
CA GLN A 97 -5.80 -2.65 -1.27
C GLN A 97 -6.48 -3.16 -2.55
N GLU A 98 -6.74 -2.28 -3.52
CA GLU A 98 -7.24 -2.70 -4.83
C GLU A 98 -6.11 -3.30 -5.69
N TRP A 99 -4.91 -2.71 -5.62
CA TRP A 99 -3.72 -3.22 -6.33
C TRP A 99 -3.32 -4.63 -5.90
N THR A 100 -3.35 -4.96 -4.60
CA THR A 100 -2.97 -6.28 -4.07
C THR A 100 -3.85 -7.41 -4.59
N LYS A 101 -5.04 -7.11 -5.13
CA LYS A 101 -5.91 -8.12 -5.75
C LYS A 101 -5.41 -8.58 -7.11
N HIS A 102 -4.62 -7.75 -7.79
CA HIS A 102 -4.12 -7.98 -9.14
C HIS A 102 -2.62 -8.22 -9.18
N ASP A 103 -1.91 -7.92 -8.09
CA ASP A 103 -0.45 -8.03 -7.97
C ASP A 103 -0.05 -8.84 -6.74
N THR A 104 0.89 -9.76 -6.92
CA THR A 104 1.47 -10.59 -5.87
C THR A 104 2.92 -10.20 -5.65
N LEU A 105 3.39 -10.26 -4.40
CA LEU A 105 4.81 -10.06 -4.08
C LEU A 105 5.70 -11.09 -4.80
N LYS A 106 6.80 -10.63 -5.38
CA LYS A 106 7.76 -11.47 -6.13
C LYS A 106 9.18 -11.24 -5.64
N GLY A 107 9.98 -12.30 -5.67
CA GLY A 107 11.37 -12.27 -5.23
C GLY A 107 11.50 -12.29 -3.71
N ASN A 108 12.67 -11.84 -3.24
CA ASN A 108 13.05 -11.86 -1.83
C ASN A 108 12.80 -10.49 -1.21
N ILE A 109 11.88 -10.42 -0.26
CA ILE A 109 11.39 -9.18 0.34
C ILE A 109 11.41 -9.28 1.85
N VAL A 110 11.93 -8.24 2.50
CA VAL A 110 11.92 -8.08 3.96
C VAL A 110 11.23 -6.77 4.29
N TYR A 111 10.04 -6.85 4.86
CA TYR A 111 9.41 -5.71 5.52
C TYR A 111 9.88 -5.61 6.96
N GLY A 112 10.32 -4.43 7.37
CA GLY A 112 10.84 -4.21 8.70
C GLY A 112 10.82 -2.77 9.15
N LYS A 113 11.43 -2.51 10.30
CA LYS A 113 11.74 -1.15 10.76
C LYS A 113 13.19 -1.08 11.24
N ALA A 114 13.87 0.02 10.96
CA ALA A 114 15.29 0.19 11.27
C ALA A 114 15.66 -0.07 12.74
N THR A 115 14.78 0.26 13.67
CA THR A 115 15.01 0.13 15.12
C THR A 115 14.68 -1.26 15.69
N CYS A 116 14.24 -2.22 14.88
CA CYS A 116 13.84 -3.54 15.36
C CYS A 116 15.02 -4.52 15.38
N PRO A 117 15.37 -5.10 16.54
CA PRO A 117 16.47 -6.07 16.63
C PRO A 117 16.19 -7.36 15.83
N TYR A 118 14.94 -7.82 15.76
CA TYR A 118 14.56 -8.99 14.97
C TYR A 118 14.71 -8.75 13.46
N CYS A 119 14.46 -7.52 12.98
CA CYS A 119 14.70 -7.15 11.59
C CYS A 119 16.20 -7.16 11.27
N VAL A 120 17.04 -6.68 12.19
CA VAL A 120 18.50 -6.73 12.03
C VAL A 120 19.00 -8.18 11.98
N LYS A 121 18.50 -9.04 12.87
CA LYS A 121 18.83 -10.47 12.87
C LYS A 121 18.43 -11.13 11.54
N ALA A 122 17.21 -10.94 11.08
CA ALA A 122 16.72 -11.53 9.83
C ALA A 122 17.56 -11.12 8.61
N LYS A 123 17.89 -9.83 8.50
CA LYS A 123 18.78 -9.32 7.45
C LYS A 123 20.16 -10.00 7.47
N LYS A 124 20.78 -10.06 8.65
CA LYS A 124 22.06 -10.75 8.84
C LYS A 124 21.98 -12.22 8.42
N THR A 125 20.91 -12.93 8.80
CA THR A 125 20.70 -14.33 8.41
C THR A 125 20.61 -14.50 6.89
N LEU A 126 19.95 -13.57 6.19
CA LEU A 126 19.90 -13.59 4.71
C LEU A 126 21.28 -13.27 4.10
N ASP A 127 21.99 -12.28 4.65
CA ASP A 127 23.33 -11.91 4.21
C ASP A 127 24.32 -13.09 4.36
N GLU A 128 24.28 -13.81 5.50
CA GLU A 128 25.10 -15.00 5.75
C GLU A 128 24.73 -16.18 4.85
N ALA A 129 23.44 -16.32 4.50
CA ALA A 129 22.97 -17.33 3.56
C ALA A 129 23.24 -16.97 2.08
N GLY A 130 23.78 -15.78 1.80
CA GLY A 130 24.04 -15.30 0.43
C GLY A 130 22.77 -15.04 -0.38
N ILE A 131 21.66 -14.70 0.28
CA ILE A 131 20.37 -14.45 -0.35
C ILE A 131 20.18 -12.93 -0.50
N ASP A 132 20.19 -12.44 -1.74
CA ASP A 132 19.83 -11.05 -2.03
C ASP A 132 18.36 -10.78 -1.73
N TYR A 133 18.05 -9.61 -1.14
CA TYR A 133 16.69 -9.22 -0.80
C TYR A 133 16.46 -7.71 -0.94
N GLN A 134 15.19 -7.34 -1.12
CA GLN A 134 14.71 -5.97 -1.05
C GLN A 134 14.20 -5.67 0.35
N TYR A 135 14.69 -4.60 0.97
CA TYR A 135 14.26 -4.17 2.29
C TYR A 135 13.30 -2.98 2.19
N TYR A 136 12.13 -3.10 2.80
CA TYR A 136 11.14 -2.02 2.91
C TYR A 136 10.94 -1.61 4.37
N ASP A 137 11.20 -0.34 4.67
CA ASP A 137 10.99 0.22 6.01
C ASP A 137 9.56 0.74 6.17
N VAL A 138 8.75 0.02 6.93
CA VAL A 138 7.31 0.31 7.10
C VAL A 138 7.03 1.54 7.97
N VAL A 139 8.06 2.15 8.57
CA VAL A 139 7.93 3.41 9.33
C VAL A 139 8.21 4.61 8.44
N LYS A 140 9.16 4.48 7.51
CA LYS A 140 9.53 5.55 6.57
C LYS A 140 8.66 5.59 5.32
N ASP A 141 8.18 4.43 4.90
CA ASP A 141 7.36 4.27 3.71
C ASP A 141 5.98 3.73 4.09
N SER A 142 4.97 4.59 3.98
CA SER A 142 3.59 4.21 4.26
C SER A 142 3.05 3.22 3.23
N ALA A 143 3.49 3.28 1.97
CA ALA A 143 3.08 2.33 0.94
C ALA A 143 3.58 0.92 1.28
N ALA A 144 4.81 0.78 1.77
CA ALA A 144 5.32 -0.48 2.29
C ALA A 144 4.46 -1.06 3.42
N LEU A 145 4.04 -0.22 4.38
CA LEU A 145 3.15 -0.65 5.47
C LEU A 145 1.81 -1.15 4.94
N TYR A 146 1.16 -0.36 4.07
CA TYR A 146 -0.15 -0.70 3.52
C TYR A 146 -0.10 -1.85 2.51
N ARG A 147 1.05 -2.11 1.88
CA ARG A 147 1.30 -3.31 1.07
C ARG A 147 1.47 -4.54 1.95
N MET A 148 2.25 -4.43 3.01
CA MET A 148 2.57 -5.55 3.90
C MET A 148 1.35 -6.08 4.66
N ILE A 149 0.57 -5.21 5.31
CA ILE A 149 -0.51 -5.65 6.22
C ILE A 149 -1.49 -6.64 5.56
N PRO A 150 -2.17 -6.32 4.45
CA PRO A 150 -3.15 -7.23 3.85
C PRO A 150 -2.53 -8.56 3.39
N GLU A 151 -1.31 -8.52 2.85
CA GLU A 151 -0.57 -9.71 2.43
C GLU A 151 -0.27 -10.64 3.61
N VAL A 152 0.20 -10.08 4.74
CA VAL A 152 0.43 -10.87 5.96
C VAL A 152 -0.88 -11.45 6.48
N LYS A 153 -1.95 -10.64 6.53
CA LYS A 153 -3.26 -11.05 7.04
C LYS A 153 -3.87 -12.21 6.27
N ALA A 154 -3.61 -12.29 4.96
CA ALA A 154 -4.01 -13.42 4.13
C ALA A 154 -3.39 -14.75 4.60
N HIS A 155 -2.21 -14.71 5.25
CA HIS A 155 -1.52 -15.89 5.77
C HIS A 155 -1.79 -16.17 7.25
N ILE A 156 -1.82 -15.14 8.11
CA ILE A 156 -1.92 -15.32 9.57
C ILE A 156 -3.33 -15.10 10.14
N GLY A 157 -4.27 -14.68 9.30
CA GLY A 157 -5.66 -14.39 9.64
C GLY A 157 -5.91 -12.96 10.12
N GLU A 158 -7.13 -12.48 9.86
CA GLU A 158 -7.56 -11.09 10.10
C GLU A 158 -7.43 -10.61 11.55
N LYS A 159 -7.59 -11.52 12.51
CA LYS A 159 -7.56 -11.17 13.94
C LYS A 159 -6.15 -11.12 14.54
N THR A 160 -5.16 -11.66 13.85
CA THR A 160 -3.79 -11.82 14.39
C THR A 160 -2.99 -10.53 14.18
N PRO A 161 -2.40 -9.91 15.21
CA PRO A 161 -1.59 -8.71 15.03
C PRO A 161 -0.40 -8.95 14.09
N VAL A 162 -0.15 -8.00 13.19
CA VAL A 162 1.02 -8.02 12.30
C VAL A 162 2.20 -7.39 13.04
N THR A 163 3.30 -8.13 13.16
CA THR A 163 4.57 -7.67 13.73
C THR A 163 5.65 -7.63 12.64
N VAL A 164 6.81 -7.03 12.92
CA VAL A 164 7.96 -7.04 11.99
C VAL A 164 9.12 -7.84 12.60
N PRO A 165 9.98 -8.48 11.78
CA PRO A 165 9.98 -8.49 10.31
C PRO A 165 8.91 -9.41 9.70
N GLN A 166 8.57 -9.17 8.44
CA GLN A 166 7.74 -10.05 7.61
C GLN A 166 8.45 -10.33 6.28
N ILE A 167 8.64 -11.60 5.96
CA ILE A 167 9.64 -12.04 4.99
C ILE A 167 8.98 -12.92 3.93
N TRP A 168 9.27 -12.61 2.67
CA TRP A 168 8.98 -13.44 1.51
C TRP A 168 10.29 -13.82 0.83
N LEU A 169 10.43 -15.08 0.40
CA LEU A 169 11.56 -15.55 -0.40
C LEU A 169 11.02 -16.21 -1.67
N ASP A 170 11.53 -15.80 -2.83
CA ASP A 170 11.04 -16.22 -4.15
C ASP A 170 9.51 -16.12 -4.28
N GLY A 171 8.91 -15.07 -3.70
CA GLY A 171 7.46 -14.86 -3.67
C GLY A 171 6.68 -15.74 -2.66
N HIS A 172 7.36 -16.63 -1.92
CA HIS A 172 6.73 -17.47 -0.89
C HIS A 172 6.84 -16.80 0.48
N TYR A 173 5.72 -16.73 1.19
CA TYR A 173 5.69 -16.19 2.54
C TYR A 173 6.41 -17.12 3.52
N ILE A 174 7.42 -16.58 4.21
CA ILE A 174 8.22 -17.27 5.23
C ILE A 174 7.71 -16.93 6.64
N GLY A 175 7.34 -15.66 6.87
CA GLY A 175 6.90 -15.17 8.17
C GLY A 175 7.94 -14.29 8.86
N GLY A 176 8.13 -14.51 10.17
CA GLY A 176 9.02 -13.69 10.99
C GLY A 176 10.48 -14.14 11.00
N ALA A 177 11.28 -13.52 11.86
CA ALA A 177 12.71 -13.83 12.01
C ALA A 177 12.97 -15.29 12.45
N ASP A 178 12.12 -15.82 13.34
CA ASP A 178 12.26 -17.20 13.82
C ASP A 178 11.90 -18.20 12.71
N ASN A 179 10.86 -17.90 11.92
CA ASN A 179 10.50 -18.71 10.76
C ASN A 179 11.62 -18.73 9.71
N LEU A 180 12.25 -17.58 9.45
CA LEU A 180 13.40 -17.51 8.54
C LEU A 180 14.57 -18.35 9.04
N THR A 181 14.88 -18.28 10.34
CA THR A 181 15.99 -19.06 10.91
C THR A 181 15.76 -20.56 10.68
N ALA A 182 14.55 -21.05 10.99
CA ALA A 182 14.17 -22.45 10.76
C ALA A 182 14.24 -22.83 9.26
N TRP A 183 13.79 -21.94 8.37
CA TRP A 183 13.82 -22.17 6.93
C TRP A 183 15.25 -22.29 6.36
N VAL A 184 16.18 -21.47 6.84
CA VAL A 184 17.60 -21.50 6.43
C VAL A 184 18.29 -22.77 6.96
N GLU A 185 18.00 -23.17 8.21
CA GLU A 185 18.52 -24.40 8.81
C GLU A 185 18.04 -25.65 8.07
N GLU A 186 16.75 -25.74 7.74
CA GLU A 186 16.17 -26.87 7.00
C GLU A 186 16.84 -27.05 5.62
N ARG A 187 17.28 -25.95 5.00
CA ARG A 187 17.94 -25.96 3.69
C ARG A 187 19.46 -26.11 3.76
N GLY A 188 20.04 -26.23 4.96
CA GLY A 188 21.49 -26.34 5.14
C GLY A 188 22.26 -25.12 4.63
N LEU A 189 21.61 -23.94 4.63
CA LEU A 189 22.19 -22.67 4.19
C LEU A 189 22.91 -21.94 5.32
N THR A 190 22.96 -22.53 6.52
CA THR A 190 23.77 -22.03 7.63
C THR A 190 25.24 -22.34 7.37
N THR A 191 26.09 -21.31 7.38
CA THR A 191 27.53 -21.49 7.51
C THR A 191 27.80 -21.96 8.94
N VAL A 192 27.75 -23.27 9.19
CA VAL A 192 28.24 -23.83 10.45
C VAL A 192 29.75 -23.54 10.47
N PRO A 193 30.28 -22.79 11.45
CA PRO A 193 31.72 -22.70 11.58
C PRO A 193 32.24 -24.11 11.93
N ASP A 194 33.24 -24.60 11.19
CA ASP A 194 33.85 -25.94 11.31
C ASP A 194 34.40 -26.31 12.72
N ASN A 195 34.22 -25.46 13.73
CA ASN A 195 34.73 -25.64 15.08
C ASN A 195 33.70 -26.15 16.10
N VAL A 196 32.46 -26.46 15.72
CA VAL A 196 31.49 -27.10 16.61
C VAL A 196 31.50 -28.61 16.36
N VAL A 197 32.29 -29.32 17.16
CA VAL A 197 32.23 -30.78 17.24
C VAL A 197 30.87 -31.15 17.83
N SER A 198 30.04 -31.87 17.08
CA SER A 198 28.84 -32.52 17.61
C SER A 198 29.25 -33.54 18.67
N LEU A 199 29.00 -33.24 19.94
CA LEU A 199 29.08 -34.18 21.06
C LEU A 199 27.81 -35.02 21.16
#